data_AF-A0A529MIL0-F1
#
_entry.id   AF-A0A529MIL0-F1
#
_cell.length_a   1.000
_cell.length_b   1.000
_cell.length_c   1.000
_cell.angle_alpha   90.00
_cell.angle_beta   90.00
_cell.angle_gamma   90.00
#
_symmetry.space_group_name_H-M   'P 1'
#
loop_
_entity.id
_entity.type
_entity.pdbx_description
1 polymer ?
#
loop_
_entity_poly.entity_id
_entity_poly.type
_entity_poly.pdbx_seq_one_letter_code
_entity_poly.pdbx_strand_id
1 'polypeptide(L)'
;AKPGQPSPFKWTYHFGFGVDEFFKAYVSQWTLIETNKKVGVMYPNDADGNAIRAHLAPLLAKQGFTIVDPGAYETGTTDYSSQIALFKQEGVEIFNSFPIPPDFAAFWRQAAQQG
;
A
#
# COMPACT_ATOMS: atom_id res chain seq x y z
N ALA A 1 -21.13 4.83 6.25
CA ALA A 1 -21.41 5.44 4.94
C ALA A 1 -20.71 4.61 3.88
N LYS A 2 -21.38 4.30 2.76
CA LYS A 2 -20.74 3.61 1.62
C LYS A 2 -20.36 4.68 0.58
N PRO A 3 -19.19 4.57 -0.09
CA PRO A 3 -18.86 5.49 -1.17
C PRO A 3 -19.99 5.57 -2.20
N GLY A 4 -20.40 6.79 -2.57
CA GLY A 4 -21.48 7.02 -3.54
C GLY A 4 -22.91 6.78 -3.04
N GLN A 5 -23.12 6.51 -1.75
CA GLN A 5 -24.45 6.31 -1.16
C GLN A 5 -24.77 7.37 -0.09
N PRO A 6 -26.05 7.68 0.16
CA PRO A 6 -26.44 8.55 1.27
C PRO A 6 -25.86 8.08 2.60
N SER A 7 -25.36 9.03 3.40
CA SER A 7 -24.83 8.71 4.73
C SER A 7 -25.97 8.26 5.65
N PRO A 8 -25.84 7.11 6.35
CA PRO A 8 -26.81 6.71 7.37
C PRO A 8 -26.63 7.50 8.68
N PHE A 9 -25.55 8.27 8.81
CA PHE A 9 -25.21 9.01 10.02
C PHE A 9 -25.66 10.47 9.92
N LYS A 10 -26.27 11.00 10.98
CA LYS A 10 -26.57 12.43 11.14
C LYS A 10 -25.31 13.26 11.46
N TRP A 11 -24.41 12.70 12.26
CA TRP A 11 -23.10 13.27 12.56
C TRP A 11 -22.11 12.13 12.86
N THR A 12 -20.82 12.39 12.62
CA THR A 12 -19.71 11.52 13.02
C THR A 12 -18.47 12.41 13.22
N TYR A 13 -17.54 11.97 14.06
CA TYR A 13 -16.26 12.61 14.27
C TYR A 13 -15.15 11.57 14.21
N HIS A 14 -14.07 11.88 13.50
CA HIS A 14 -12.91 11.03 13.38
C HIS A 14 -11.68 11.83 13.83
N PHE A 15 -11.01 11.35 14.88
CA PHE A 15 -9.72 11.89 15.31
C PHE A 15 -8.64 10.85 15.02
N GLY A 16 -8.02 11.01 13.88
CA GLY A 16 -7.04 10.08 13.33
C GLY A 16 -6.44 10.64 12.07
N PHE A 17 -5.59 9.85 11.44
CA PHE A 17 -4.96 10.15 10.16
C PHE A 17 -5.85 9.68 9.00
N GLY A 18 -5.80 10.41 7.89
CA GLY A 18 -6.35 10.00 6.61
C GLY A 18 -5.25 9.71 5.59
N VAL A 19 -5.69 9.47 4.35
CA VAL A 19 -4.79 9.19 3.22
C VAL A 19 -3.83 10.36 2.95
N ASP A 20 -4.28 11.60 3.15
CA ASP A 20 -3.47 12.79 2.92
C ASP A 20 -2.31 12.90 3.93
N GLU A 21 -2.54 12.54 5.20
CA GLU A 21 -1.49 12.47 6.21
C GLU A 21 -0.47 11.37 5.90
N PHE A 22 -0.92 10.19 5.43
CA PHE A 22 0.00 9.14 4.98
C PHE A 22 0.87 9.62 3.82
N PHE A 23 0.27 10.25 2.81
CA PHE A 23 0.98 10.80 1.66
C PHE A 23 2.05 11.80 2.10
N LYS A 24 1.67 12.80 2.92
CA LYS A 24 2.61 13.80 3.45
C LYS A 24 3.76 13.15 4.23
N ALA A 25 3.46 12.17 5.09
CA ALA A 25 4.46 11.46 5.86
C ALA A 25 5.46 10.73 4.95
N TYR A 26 4.99 9.90 4.03
CA TYR A 26 5.86 9.12 3.14
C TYR A 26 6.72 10.01 2.24
N VAL A 27 6.13 11.01 1.60
CA VAL A 27 6.88 11.92 0.73
C VAL A 27 7.94 12.67 1.52
N SER A 28 7.61 13.15 2.72
CA SER A 28 8.59 13.89 3.54
C SER A 28 9.81 13.07 3.94
N GLN A 29 9.70 11.74 3.95
CA GLN A 29 10.79 10.82 4.31
C GLN A 29 11.52 10.30 3.09
N TRP A 30 10.79 9.78 2.09
CA TRP A 30 11.39 9.15 0.92
C TRP A 30 12.18 10.12 0.05
N THR A 31 11.85 11.42 0.06
CA THR A 31 12.63 12.43 -0.69
C THR A 31 13.96 12.80 -0.02
N LEU A 32 14.22 12.35 1.21
CA LEU A 32 15.47 12.64 1.92
C LEU A 32 16.61 11.68 1.56
N ILE A 33 16.30 10.57 0.91
CA ILE A 33 17.27 9.54 0.52
C ILE A 33 17.18 9.30 -0.99
N GLU A 34 18.31 8.98 -1.61
CA GLU A 34 18.34 8.60 -3.02
C GLU A 34 17.75 7.19 -3.19
N THR A 35 16.79 7.07 -4.11
CA THR A 35 16.18 5.80 -4.53
C THR A 35 15.86 5.89 -6.02
N ASN A 36 15.55 4.76 -6.64
CA ASN A 36 15.01 4.69 -7.99
C ASN A 36 13.53 5.11 -8.11
N LYS A 37 12.92 5.56 -7.00
CA LYS A 37 11.53 6.02 -6.89
C LYS A 37 10.47 4.99 -7.29
N LYS A 38 10.81 3.70 -7.39
CA LYS A 38 9.84 2.62 -7.59
C LYS A 38 9.30 2.15 -6.24
N VAL A 39 7.98 2.23 -6.10
CA VAL A 39 7.24 1.83 -4.89
C VAL A 39 6.45 0.57 -5.19
N GLY A 40 6.87 -0.55 -4.62
CA GLY A 40 6.11 -1.80 -4.63
C GLY A 40 5.01 -1.75 -3.59
N VAL A 41 3.77 -1.99 -4.02
CA VAL A 41 2.61 -1.91 -3.14
C VAL A 41 2.01 -3.28 -2.83
N MET A 42 1.61 -3.49 -1.58
CA MET A 42 0.75 -4.61 -1.21
C MET A 42 -0.49 -4.12 -0.48
N TYR A 43 -1.63 -4.19 -1.16
CA TYR A 43 -2.93 -3.80 -0.64
C TYR A 43 -3.91 -4.98 -0.71
N PRO A 44 -4.48 -5.43 0.42
CA PRO A 44 -5.44 -6.53 0.42
C PRO A 44 -6.72 -6.18 -0.36
N ASN A 45 -7.49 -7.21 -0.69
CA ASN A 45 -8.81 -7.09 -1.31
C ASN A 45 -9.91 -6.81 -0.27
N ASP A 46 -9.71 -5.78 0.54
CA ASP A 46 -10.65 -5.36 1.59
C ASP A 46 -10.94 -3.85 1.54
N ALA A 47 -11.72 -3.35 2.49
CA ALA A 47 -12.13 -1.95 2.50
C ALA A 47 -10.92 -0.99 2.61
N ASP A 48 -9.92 -1.34 3.43
CA ASP A 48 -8.76 -0.49 3.68
C ASP A 48 -7.82 -0.51 2.48
N GLY A 49 -7.48 -1.70 1.98
CA GLY A 49 -6.65 -1.86 0.79
C GLY A 49 -7.25 -1.20 -0.45
N ASN A 50 -8.58 -1.30 -0.64
CA ASN A 50 -9.27 -0.62 -1.73
C ASN A 50 -9.25 0.91 -1.61
N ALA A 51 -9.39 1.46 -0.39
CA ALA A 51 -9.30 2.89 -0.16
C ALA A 51 -7.89 3.43 -0.45
N ILE A 52 -6.86 2.73 0.03
CA ILE A 52 -5.46 3.10 -0.23
C ILE A 52 -5.13 3.02 -1.72
N ARG A 53 -5.53 1.94 -2.40
CA ARG A 53 -5.32 1.78 -3.85
C ARG A 53 -5.98 2.90 -4.65
N ALA A 54 -7.19 3.31 -4.28
CA ALA A 54 -7.93 4.35 -4.98
C ALA A 54 -7.42 5.78 -4.71
N HIS A 55 -6.77 6.02 -3.57
CA HIS A 55 -6.47 7.37 -3.11
C HIS A 55 -4.98 7.65 -2.88
N LEU A 56 -4.23 6.77 -2.22
CA LEU A 56 -2.81 6.99 -1.92
C LEU A 56 -1.92 6.76 -3.14
N ALA A 57 -2.08 5.62 -3.82
CA ALA A 57 -1.23 5.26 -4.95
C ALA A 57 -1.27 6.33 -6.08
N PRO A 58 -2.43 6.90 -6.46
CA PRO A 58 -2.47 8.01 -7.41
C PRO A 58 -1.77 9.30 -6.93
N LEU A 59 -1.78 9.59 -5.62
CA LEU A 59 -1.07 10.75 -5.07
C LEU A 59 0.45 10.56 -5.13
N LEU A 60 0.93 9.37 -4.76
CA LEU A 60 2.35 9.02 -4.88
C LEU A 60 2.81 9.05 -6.35
N ALA A 61 2.00 8.54 -7.29
CA ALA A 61 2.29 8.63 -8.71
C ALA A 61 2.41 10.09 -9.19
N LYS A 62 1.50 10.98 -8.77
CA LYS A 62 1.56 12.42 -9.08
C LYS A 62 2.81 13.10 -8.50
N GLN A 63 3.37 12.58 -7.41
CA GLN A 63 4.61 13.07 -6.81
C GLN A 63 5.87 12.56 -7.54
N GLY A 64 5.72 11.75 -8.59
CA GLY A 64 6.83 11.26 -9.41
C GLY A 64 7.41 9.92 -8.95
N PHE A 65 6.70 9.18 -8.09
CA PHE A 65 7.01 7.78 -7.82
C PHE A 65 6.38 6.88 -8.88
N THR A 66 7.06 5.79 -9.23
CA THR A 66 6.48 4.74 -10.08
C THR A 66 5.86 3.67 -9.19
N ILE A 67 4.55 3.45 -9.31
CA ILE A 67 3.85 2.43 -8.51
C ILE A 67 3.92 1.07 -9.22
N VAL A 68 4.42 0.07 -8.52
CA VAL A 68 4.43 -1.34 -8.95
C VAL A 68 3.39 -2.09 -8.14
N ASP A 69 2.22 -2.32 -8.73
CA ASP A 69 1.07 -2.97 -8.11
C ASP A 69 0.87 -4.39 -8.69
N PRO A 70 1.12 -5.47 -7.91
CA PRO A 70 0.86 -6.84 -8.33
C PRO A 70 -0.63 -7.21 -8.31
N GLY A 71 -1.51 -6.30 -7.88
CA GLY A 71 -2.94 -6.50 -7.76
C GLY A 71 -3.37 -6.78 -6.32
N ALA A 72 -4.70 -6.80 -6.11
CA ALA A 72 -5.29 -7.15 -4.83
C ALA A 72 -5.04 -8.62 -4.48
N TYR A 73 -4.84 -8.91 -3.19
CA TYR A 73 -4.67 -10.26 -2.68
C TYR A 73 -5.69 -10.56 -1.57
N GLU A 74 -6.03 -11.84 -1.40
CA GLU A 74 -6.94 -12.28 -0.34
C GLU A 74 -6.27 -12.26 1.02
N THR A 75 -6.93 -11.67 2.02
CA THR A 75 -6.44 -11.62 3.40
C THR A 75 -6.24 -13.04 3.95
N GLY A 76 -5.09 -13.28 4.58
CA GLY A 76 -4.72 -14.61 5.07
C GLY A 76 -4.13 -15.54 4.00
N THR A 77 -3.84 -15.03 2.80
CA THR A 77 -3.04 -15.79 1.82
C THR A 77 -1.66 -16.14 2.40
N THR A 78 -1.17 -17.31 2.01
CA THR A 78 0.11 -17.85 2.49
C THR A 78 1.18 -17.91 1.40
N ASP A 79 0.87 -17.49 0.17
CA ASP A 79 1.83 -17.45 -0.94
C ASP A 79 1.92 -16.02 -1.50
N TYR A 80 3.12 -15.44 -1.39
CA TYR A 80 3.44 -14.11 -1.90
C TYR A 80 4.49 -14.15 -3.02
N SER A 81 4.76 -15.34 -3.58
CA SER A 81 5.85 -15.54 -4.54
C SER A 81 5.70 -14.67 -5.80
N SER A 82 4.46 -14.46 -6.27
CA SER A 82 4.20 -13.62 -7.45
C SER A 82 4.51 -12.13 -7.22
N GLN A 83 4.16 -11.62 -6.03
CA GLN A 83 4.41 -10.25 -5.61
C GLN A 83 5.91 -10.02 -5.47
N ILE A 84 6.61 -10.95 -4.81
CA ILE A 84 8.05 -10.89 -4.61
C ILE A 84 8.78 -10.93 -5.97
N ALA A 85 8.41 -11.86 -6.85
CA ALA A 85 9.01 -11.97 -8.17
C ALA A 85 8.85 -10.68 -9.00
N LEU A 86 7.66 -10.07 -8.97
CA LEU A 86 7.42 -8.80 -9.65
C LEU A 86 8.28 -7.67 -9.07
N PHE A 87 8.35 -7.54 -7.74
CA PHE A 87 9.16 -6.50 -7.11
C PHE A 87 10.64 -6.63 -7.43
N LYS A 88 11.16 -7.85 -7.50
CA LYS A 88 12.55 -8.12 -7.92
C LYS A 88 12.77 -7.78 -9.39
N GLN A 89 11.87 -8.21 -10.27
CA GLN A 89 11.92 -7.92 -11.70
C GLN A 89 11.91 -6.41 -11.96
N GLU A 90 11.07 -5.68 -11.24
CA GLU A 90 10.96 -4.23 -11.36
C GLU A 90 12.08 -3.47 -10.63
N GLY A 91 12.85 -4.14 -9.78
CA GLY A 91 13.88 -3.51 -8.96
C GLY A 91 13.28 -2.52 -7.96
N VAL A 92 12.18 -2.86 -7.29
CA VAL A 92 11.56 -1.99 -6.28
C VAL A 92 12.54 -1.68 -5.14
N GLU A 93 12.67 -0.40 -4.76
CA GLU A 93 13.48 0.03 -3.61
C GLU A 93 12.64 0.56 -2.44
N ILE A 94 11.36 0.88 -2.68
CA ILE A 94 10.44 1.35 -1.64
C ILE A 94 9.29 0.36 -1.50
N PHE A 95 9.06 -0.13 -0.28
CA PHE A 95 7.93 -0.99 0.02
C PHE A 95 6.84 -0.22 0.77
N ASN A 96 5.60 -0.27 0.27
CA ASN A 96 4.44 0.33 0.92
C ASN A 96 3.31 -0.70 1.02
N SER A 97 2.77 -0.94 2.21
CA SER A 97 1.78 -2.00 2.40
C SER A 97 0.78 -1.68 3.50
N PHE A 98 -0.42 -2.24 3.39
CA PHE A 98 -1.48 -2.15 4.40
C PHE A 98 -2.06 -3.55 4.76
N PRO A 99 -1.21 -4.54 5.10
CA PRO A 99 -1.64 -5.89 5.46
C PRO A 99 -2.10 -5.95 6.92
N ILE A 100 -2.84 -7.01 7.27
CA ILE A 100 -2.92 -7.44 8.67
C ILE A 100 -1.54 -7.95 9.15
N PRO A 101 -1.24 -7.91 10.46
CA PRO A 101 0.06 -8.33 10.99
C PRO A 101 0.56 -9.72 10.54
N PRO A 102 -0.25 -10.80 10.54
CA PRO A 102 0.24 -12.11 10.11
C PRO A 102 0.60 -12.16 8.61
N ASP A 103 -0.12 -11.44 7.76
CA ASP A 103 0.14 -11.36 6.32
C ASP A 103 1.48 -10.66 6.04
N PHE A 104 1.75 -9.54 6.73
CA PHE A 104 3.07 -8.89 6.65
C PHE A 104 4.18 -9.84 7.09
N ALA A 105 4.00 -10.53 8.21
CA ALA A 105 5.00 -11.44 8.74
C ALA A 105 5.26 -12.64 7.81
N ALA A 106 4.26 -13.09 7.04
CA ALA A 106 4.39 -14.13 6.04
C ALA A 106 5.15 -13.60 4.80
N PHE A 107 4.73 -12.47 4.24
CA PHE A 107 5.41 -11.81 3.12
C PHE A 107 6.88 -11.55 3.44
N TRP A 108 7.17 -10.92 4.60
CA TRP A 108 8.53 -10.56 5.01
C TRP A 108 9.46 -11.78 5.10
N ARG A 109 8.96 -12.89 5.65
CA ARG A 109 9.71 -14.16 5.73
C ARG A 109 9.99 -14.74 4.35
N GLN A 110 9.00 -14.74 3.46
CA GLN A 110 9.16 -15.26 2.10
C GLN A 110 10.11 -14.39 1.27
N ALA A 111 10.00 -13.06 1.37
CA ALA A 111 10.89 -12.12 0.71
C ALA A 111 12.35 -12.37 1.14
N ALA A 112 12.59 -12.50 2.46
CA ALA A 112 13.91 -12.81 2.97
C ALA A 112 14.48 -14.16 2.47
N GLN A 113 13.62 -15.17 2.29
CA GLN A 113 14.02 -16.48 1.75
C GLN A 113 14.36 -16.45 0.27
N GLN A 114 13.72 -15.55 -0.48
CA GLN A 114 13.91 -15.44 -1.94
C GLN A 114 15.04 -14.47 -2.31
N GLY A 115 15.59 -13.73 -1.33
CA GLY A 115 16.62 -12.69 -1.50
C GLY A 115 16.13 -11.53 -2.36
#